data_AF-A0A924CZ46-F1
#
_entry.id   AF-A0A924CZ46-F1
#
_cell.length_a   1.000
_cell.length_b   1.000
_cell.length_c   1.000
_cell.angle_alpha   90.00
_cell.angle_beta   90.00
_cell.angle_gamma   90.00
#
_symmetry.space_group_name_H-M   'P 1'
#
loop_
_entity.id
_entity.type
_entity.pdbx_description
1 polymer ?
#
loop_
_entity_poly.entity_id
_entity_poly.type
_entity_poly.pdbx_seq_one_letter_code
_entity_poly.pdbx_strand_id
1 'polypeptide(L)'
;VGGHPLHLYARLRAGSRAPFGALVFTGSLWLLSFSPELFFELKGRRLLARPMKGTAARGHDAADDAARAAALQADPKNRAENLMITDLLRNDLSRVGHDVQVPALFAIETYPTVLQMTSTITATAHAGVTAADVLMRLFPCGSVTGAPKIRAMEVIAEVETDPRGAYTGSIGAIFANGDAVFNVAIRTLVLAPGADSARLGLGSGLVADSEAAAEWAECRQKSLFLARRCVPDLIETMRVEVGLVPDLALHLARMAASAGFLGVVFDGSAVKSAVLASVPRGFSGRLRLLVSALGGICVQLSPLPVGPAGVVDVVAAAPPVAADDWRLRHKTTDRGFYDEARAAAGTFEVVLVRPDGAVTEGSFTTIFVRRGGALVTPPLALGLLPGVLRARLIDTGQAVEGVLTLADLAGGFFIGNALRGLMPARLA
;
A
#
# COMPACT_ATOMS: atom_id res chain seq x y z
N VAL A 1 -22.03 -2.71 -6.46
CA VAL A 1 -21.81 -1.32 -6.06
C VAL A 1 -23.09 -0.82 -5.42
N GLY A 2 -23.08 -0.55 -4.12
CA GLY A 2 -24.23 0.02 -3.42
C GLY A 2 -23.98 1.49 -3.08
N GLY A 3 -25.02 2.32 -3.21
CA GLY A 3 -24.99 3.74 -2.85
C GLY A 3 -24.55 4.68 -3.99
N HIS A 4 -24.56 5.99 -3.71
CA HIS A 4 -24.25 7.02 -4.70
C HIS A 4 -22.77 6.95 -5.16
N PRO A 5 -22.47 7.09 -6.47
CA PRO A 5 -21.09 7.01 -7.00
C PRO A 5 -20.08 7.94 -6.32
N LEU A 6 -20.51 9.12 -5.87
CA LEU A 6 -19.68 10.03 -5.07
C LEU A 6 -19.10 9.38 -3.81
N HIS A 7 -19.89 8.55 -3.11
CA HIS A 7 -19.42 7.87 -1.91
C HIS A 7 -18.40 6.78 -2.22
N LEU A 8 -18.63 6.01 -3.30
CA LEU A 8 -17.66 5.05 -3.81
C LEU A 8 -16.34 5.74 -4.17
N TYR A 9 -16.42 6.87 -4.86
CA TYR A 9 -15.25 7.67 -5.25
C TYR A 9 -14.48 8.18 -4.03
N ALA A 10 -15.15 8.81 -3.07
CA ALA A 10 -14.51 9.34 -1.86
C ALA A 10 -13.76 8.24 -1.10
N ARG A 11 -14.38 7.06 -0.94
CA ARG A 11 -13.76 5.91 -0.28
C ARG A 11 -12.50 5.46 -1.01
N LEU A 12 -12.58 5.17 -2.32
CA LEU A 12 -11.43 4.67 -3.08
C LEU A 12 -10.34 5.73 -3.32
N ARG A 13 -10.70 7.02 -3.36
CA ARG A 13 -9.73 8.11 -3.57
C ARG A 13 -8.73 8.19 -2.42
N ALA A 14 -9.19 8.00 -1.19
CA ALA A 14 -8.33 8.00 -0.01
C ALA A 14 -7.27 6.89 -0.04
N GLY A 15 -7.65 5.69 -0.52
CA GLY A 15 -6.76 4.53 -0.58
C GLY A 15 -5.85 4.47 -1.82
N SER A 16 -6.23 5.12 -2.93
CA SER A 16 -5.45 5.11 -4.18
C SER A 16 -4.35 6.17 -4.25
N ARG A 17 -4.54 7.33 -3.59
CA ARG A 17 -3.63 8.49 -3.65
C ARG A 17 -3.25 8.92 -5.08
N ALA A 18 -4.14 8.70 -6.03
CA ALA A 18 -3.90 9.04 -7.42
C ALA A 18 -3.87 10.58 -7.61
N PRO A 19 -2.81 11.16 -8.20
CA PRO A 19 -2.68 12.60 -8.40
C PRO A 19 -3.72 13.16 -9.38
N PHE A 20 -4.08 12.41 -10.42
CA PHE A 20 -4.95 12.90 -11.51
C PHE A 20 -6.34 12.25 -11.50
N GLY A 21 -6.92 12.09 -10.31
CA GLY A 21 -8.26 11.52 -10.15
C GLY A 21 -9.39 12.52 -10.45
N ALA A 22 -10.48 12.03 -11.04
CA ALA A 22 -11.65 12.82 -11.43
C ALA A 22 -12.96 12.06 -11.16
N LEU A 23 -14.03 12.79 -10.86
CA LEU A 23 -15.40 12.28 -10.82
C LEU A 23 -16.23 13.08 -11.83
N VAL A 24 -16.69 12.42 -12.89
CA VAL A 24 -17.45 13.07 -13.97
C VAL A 24 -18.78 12.35 -14.16
N PHE A 25 -19.87 13.11 -14.22
CA PHE A 25 -21.14 12.61 -14.73
C PHE A 25 -21.38 13.22 -16.11
N THR A 26 -21.47 12.38 -17.14
CA THR A 26 -21.64 12.84 -18.54
C THR A 26 -23.11 13.11 -18.90
N GLY A 27 -24.03 12.94 -17.95
CA GLY A 27 -25.47 12.84 -18.20
C GLY A 27 -25.94 11.40 -18.45
N SER A 28 -25.05 10.51 -18.89
CA SER A 28 -25.36 9.10 -19.19
C SER A 28 -24.48 8.10 -18.45
N LEU A 29 -23.27 8.49 -18.04
CA LEU A 29 -22.30 7.64 -17.37
C LEU A 29 -21.60 8.41 -16.25
N TRP A 30 -21.28 7.68 -15.19
CA TRP A 30 -20.34 8.11 -14.15
C TRP A 30 -18.94 7.57 -14.46
N LEU A 31 -17.95 8.47 -14.48
CA LEU A 31 -16.54 8.16 -14.61
C LEU A 31 -15.84 8.49 -13.29
N LEU A 32 -15.32 7.47 -12.62
CA LEU A 32 -14.59 7.57 -11.35
C LEU A 32 -13.13 7.22 -11.63
N SER A 33 -12.33 8.23 -11.94
CA SER A 33 -10.92 8.07 -12.32
C SER A 33 -10.00 8.16 -11.11
N PHE A 34 -9.10 7.19 -11.00
CA PHE A 34 -8.00 7.16 -10.04
C PHE A 34 -6.66 7.09 -10.80
N SER A 35 -6.53 7.94 -11.83
CA SER A 35 -5.40 7.89 -12.73
C SER A 35 -4.09 8.37 -12.07
N PRO A 36 -3.04 7.55 -12.13
CA PRO A 36 -1.68 7.95 -11.73
C PRO A 36 -0.93 8.71 -12.84
N GLU A 37 -1.40 8.67 -14.09
CA GLU A 37 -0.62 9.11 -15.24
C GLU A 37 -1.04 10.50 -15.75
N LEU A 38 -0.06 11.39 -15.90
CA LEU A 38 -0.24 12.67 -16.56
C LEU A 38 -0.06 12.49 -18.07
N PHE A 39 -1.13 12.70 -18.83
CA PHE A 39 -1.01 12.74 -20.29
C PHE A 39 -0.28 14.01 -20.71
N PHE A 40 -0.82 15.19 -20.36
CA PHE A 40 -0.09 16.44 -20.45
C PHE A 40 -0.62 17.51 -19.48
N GLU A 41 0.27 18.40 -19.07
CA GLU A 41 -0.06 19.70 -18.47
C GLU A 41 0.46 20.80 -19.41
N LEU A 42 -0.36 21.82 -19.64
CA LEU A 42 0.02 23.07 -20.32
C LEU A 42 -0.11 24.21 -19.29
N LYS A 43 1.01 24.87 -18.97
CA LYS A 43 1.04 26.07 -18.13
C LYS A 43 1.72 27.21 -18.87
N GLY A 44 0.94 28.21 -19.27
CA GLY A 44 1.35 29.21 -20.25
C GLY A 44 1.75 28.52 -21.56
N ARG A 45 3.05 28.44 -21.82
CA ARG A 45 3.61 27.69 -22.96
C ARG A 45 4.40 26.45 -22.56
N ARG A 46 4.53 26.15 -21.27
CA ARG A 46 5.27 24.97 -20.80
C ARG A 46 4.38 23.74 -20.91
N LEU A 47 4.80 22.77 -21.72
CA LEU A 47 4.24 21.43 -21.79
C LEU A 47 5.00 20.50 -20.84
N LEU A 48 4.27 19.63 -20.18
CA LEU A 48 4.79 18.59 -19.29
C LEU A 48 4.02 17.30 -19.53
N ALA A 49 4.71 16.20 -19.81
CA ALA A 49 4.13 14.86 -19.83
C ALA A 49 4.91 13.94 -18.89
N ARG A 50 4.22 12.97 -18.28
CA ARG A 50 4.86 12.00 -17.37
C ARG A 50 4.45 10.58 -17.72
N PRO A 51 4.99 10.00 -18.82
CA PRO A 51 4.73 8.61 -19.14
C PRO A 51 5.18 7.70 -17.99
N MET A 52 4.42 6.63 -17.79
CA MET A 52 4.74 5.62 -16.81
C MET A 52 4.73 4.22 -17.43
N LYS A 53 5.80 3.48 -17.19
CA LYS A 53 5.95 2.10 -17.64
C LYS A 53 6.97 1.41 -16.75
N GLY A 54 6.63 0.21 -16.34
CA GLY A 54 7.33 -0.57 -15.32
C GLY A 54 6.68 -0.45 -13.96
N THR A 55 6.21 -1.59 -13.45
CA THR A 55 5.42 -1.70 -12.23
C THR A 55 6.01 -2.79 -11.35
N ALA A 56 6.16 -2.52 -10.06
CA ALA A 56 6.49 -3.55 -9.07
C ALA A 56 5.46 -3.52 -7.94
N ALA A 57 5.28 -4.67 -7.28
CA ALA A 57 4.54 -4.72 -6.03
C ALA A 57 5.26 -3.88 -4.97
N ARG A 58 4.49 -3.31 -4.03
CA ARG A 58 5.06 -2.75 -2.80
C ARG A 58 5.76 -3.85 -2.01
N GLY A 59 6.78 -3.46 -1.26
CA GLY A 59 7.38 -4.32 -0.26
C GLY A 59 6.45 -4.57 0.92
N HIS A 60 6.89 -5.42 1.84
CA HIS A 60 6.13 -5.73 3.04
C HIS A 60 6.42 -4.76 4.21
N ASP A 61 7.57 -4.07 4.13
CA ASP A 61 8.03 -3.02 5.04
C ASP A 61 8.93 -2.03 4.28
N ALA A 62 9.39 -0.97 4.93
CA ALA A 62 10.13 0.11 4.28
C ALA A 62 11.47 -0.34 3.65
N ALA A 63 12.16 -1.32 4.24
CA ALA A 63 13.44 -1.79 3.72
C ALA A 63 13.24 -2.65 2.47
N ASP A 64 12.29 -3.58 2.50
CA ASP A 64 11.91 -4.37 1.32
C ASP A 64 11.36 -3.49 0.20
N ASP A 65 10.54 -2.48 0.54
CA ASP A 65 9.98 -1.54 -0.44
C ASP A 65 11.08 -0.74 -1.15
N ALA A 66 12.11 -0.29 -0.41
CA ALA A 66 13.27 0.38 -0.99
C ALA A 66 14.11 -0.55 -1.88
N ALA A 67 14.30 -1.81 -1.47
CA ALA A 67 15.01 -2.80 -2.27
C ALA A 67 14.27 -3.10 -3.60
N ARG A 68 12.94 -3.23 -3.54
CA ARG A 68 12.10 -3.41 -4.74
C ARG A 68 12.08 -2.20 -5.65
N ALA A 69 12.08 -0.98 -5.08
CA ALA A 69 12.21 0.24 -5.85
C ALA A 69 13.54 0.29 -6.61
N ALA A 70 14.65 -0.02 -5.92
CA ALA A 70 15.97 -0.08 -6.55
C ALA A 70 16.05 -1.16 -7.64
N ALA A 71 15.46 -2.34 -7.39
CA ALA A 71 15.39 -3.41 -8.37
C ALA A 71 14.59 -3.00 -9.61
N LEU A 72 13.41 -2.40 -9.44
CA LEU A 72 12.59 -1.88 -10.54
C LEU A 72 13.35 -0.80 -11.33
N GLN A 73 14.02 0.10 -10.63
CA GLN A 73 14.78 1.19 -11.25
C GLN A 73 15.94 0.67 -12.11
N ALA A 74 16.61 -0.41 -11.66
CA ALA A 74 17.74 -1.00 -12.35
C ALA A 74 17.35 -2.00 -13.46
N ASP A 75 16.11 -2.48 -13.47
CA ASP A 75 15.66 -3.55 -14.36
C ASP A 75 15.77 -3.17 -15.85
N PRO A 76 16.58 -3.89 -16.65
CA PRO A 76 16.82 -3.55 -18.06
C PRO A 76 15.55 -3.57 -18.92
N LYS A 77 14.64 -4.53 -18.68
CA LYS A 77 13.40 -4.67 -19.45
C LYS A 77 12.48 -3.47 -19.21
N ASN A 78 12.18 -3.18 -17.95
CA ASN A 78 11.33 -2.05 -17.57
C ASN A 78 11.93 -0.71 -18.04
N ARG A 79 13.25 -0.52 -17.97
CA ARG A 79 13.91 0.67 -18.50
C ARG A 79 13.79 0.79 -20.01
N ALA A 80 13.95 -0.31 -20.76
CA ALA A 80 13.81 -0.30 -22.21
C ALA A 80 12.38 0.06 -22.63
N GLU A 81 11.38 -0.54 -21.99
CA GLU A 81 9.97 -0.22 -22.24
C GLU A 81 9.64 1.24 -21.88
N ASN A 82 10.12 1.72 -20.74
CA ASN A 82 9.92 3.11 -20.33
C ASN A 82 10.61 4.10 -21.27
N LEU A 83 11.83 3.79 -21.72
CA LEU A 83 12.55 4.61 -22.68
C LEU A 83 11.82 4.69 -24.02
N MET A 84 11.33 3.56 -24.53
CA MET A 84 10.55 3.51 -25.77
C MET A 84 9.31 4.42 -25.70
N ILE A 85 8.53 4.34 -24.60
CA ILE A 85 7.36 5.20 -24.41
C ILE A 85 7.78 6.66 -24.22
N THR A 86 8.88 6.92 -23.52
CA THR A 86 9.42 8.27 -23.35
C THR A 86 9.79 8.89 -24.70
N ASP A 87 10.44 8.14 -25.58
CA ASP A 87 10.78 8.61 -26.92
C ASP A 87 9.56 8.83 -27.81
N LEU A 88 8.54 7.98 -27.69
CA LEU A 88 7.26 8.17 -28.39
C LEU A 88 6.63 9.50 -27.95
N LEU A 89 6.53 9.76 -26.64
CA LEU A 89 5.94 11.01 -26.14
C LEU A 89 6.81 12.24 -26.43
N ARG A 90 8.15 12.08 -26.47
CA ARG A 90 9.09 13.12 -26.90
C ARG A 90 8.82 13.53 -28.35
N ASN A 91 8.65 12.55 -29.24
CA ASN A 91 8.31 12.78 -30.64
C ASN A 91 6.93 13.44 -30.77
N ASP A 92 5.94 12.96 -30.01
CA ASP A 92 4.60 13.54 -29.97
C ASP A 92 4.65 15.03 -29.57
N LEU A 93 5.34 15.38 -28.47
CA LEU A 93 5.45 16.77 -28.01
C LEU A 93 6.15 17.68 -29.03
N SER A 94 7.09 17.16 -29.83
CA SER A 94 7.76 17.93 -30.89
C SER A 94 6.81 18.39 -32.02
N ARG A 95 5.62 17.79 -32.13
CA ARG A 95 4.59 18.17 -33.13
C ARG A 95 3.79 19.42 -32.73
N VAL A 96 3.92 19.84 -31.47
CA VAL A 96 3.17 20.97 -30.89
C VAL A 96 4.07 21.97 -30.14
N GLY A 97 5.37 21.68 -30.05
CA GLY A 97 6.34 22.53 -29.39
C GLY A 97 7.78 22.25 -29.81
N HIS A 98 8.68 23.03 -29.24
CA HIS A 98 10.14 22.93 -29.41
C HIS A 98 10.82 22.80 -28.04
N ASP A 99 12.16 22.75 -28.02
CA ASP A 99 12.97 22.59 -26.80
C ASP A 99 12.54 21.39 -25.93
N VAL A 100 12.32 20.24 -26.59
CA VAL A 100 11.90 19.03 -25.88
C VAL A 100 13.05 18.47 -25.07
N GLN A 101 12.86 18.36 -23.76
CA GLN A 101 13.84 17.89 -22.78
C GLN A 101 13.26 16.75 -21.94
N VAL A 102 14.15 15.90 -21.41
CA VAL A 102 13.79 14.80 -20.51
C VAL A 102 14.52 14.98 -19.18
N PRO A 103 14.05 15.89 -18.30
CA PRO A 103 14.76 16.24 -17.06
C PRO A 103 14.85 15.10 -16.04
N ALA A 104 14.00 14.07 -16.13
CA ALA A 104 14.07 12.89 -15.27
C ALA A 104 13.72 11.64 -16.06
N LEU A 105 14.56 10.62 -15.98
CA LEU A 105 14.35 9.29 -16.55
C LEU A 105 14.32 8.25 -15.44
N PHE A 106 13.41 7.29 -15.55
CA PHE A 106 13.32 6.12 -14.67
C PHE A 106 13.19 6.47 -13.18
N ALA A 107 12.46 7.54 -12.86
CA ALA A 107 12.14 7.90 -11.49
C ALA A 107 11.12 6.90 -10.92
N ILE A 108 11.31 6.47 -9.67
CA ILE A 108 10.36 5.59 -8.99
C ILE A 108 9.41 6.40 -8.13
N GLU A 109 8.12 6.25 -8.41
CA GLU A 109 7.03 6.80 -7.63
C GLU A 109 6.37 5.71 -6.79
N THR A 110 6.15 6.02 -5.51
CA THR A 110 5.49 5.10 -4.57
C THR A 110 4.00 5.40 -4.50
N TYR A 111 3.19 4.46 -4.96
CA TYR A 111 1.74 4.46 -4.77
C TYR A 111 1.37 3.49 -3.63
N PRO A 112 0.16 3.58 -3.06
CA PRO A 112 -0.24 2.73 -1.95
C PRO A 112 -0.09 1.22 -2.23
N THR A 113 -0.39 0.77 -3.45
CA THR A 113 -0.38 -0.67 -3.79
C THR A 113 0.75 -1.09 -4.72
N VAL A 114 1.43 -0.15 -5.38
CA VAL A 114 2.48 -0.45 -6.36
C VAL A 114 3.59 0.60 -6.33
N LEU A 115 4.78 0.21 -6.81
CA LEU A 115 5.84 1.10 -7.24
C LEU A 115 5.72 1.28 -8.75
N GLN A 116 5.89 2.52 -9.22
CA GLN A 116 5.74 2.86 -10.63
C GLN A 116 6.99 3.59 -11.13
N MET A 117 7.55 3.12 -12.23
CA MET A 117 8.59 3.86 -12.94
C MET A 117 7.98 4.90 -13.88
N THR A 118 8.42 6.14 -13.76
CA THR A 118 7.98 7.29 -14.54
C THR A 118 9.16 8.05 -15.13
N SER A 119 8.93 8.71 -16.24
CA SER A 119 9.87 9.65 -16.85
C SER A 119 9.17 10.99 -17.05
N THR A 120 9.93 12.09 -17.00
CA THR A 120 9.38 13.44 -17.16
C THR A 120 9.89 14.03 -18.45
N ILE A 121 8.97 14.53 -19.27
CA ILE A 121 9.26 15.20 -20.53
C ILE A 121 8.69 16.60 -20.48
N THR A 122 9.48 17.59 -20.88
CA THR A 122 9.05 18.98 -20.97
C THR A 122 9.29 19.53 -22.37
N ALA A 123 8.45 20.47 -22.81
CA ALA A 123 8.64 21.19 -24.05
C ALA A 123 8.06 22.60 -23.95
N THR A 124 8.41 23.48 -24.89
CA THR A 124 7.80 24.79 -25.06
C THR A 124 6.82 24.73 -26.23
N ALA A 125 5.52 24.85 -25.96
CA ALA A 125 4.49 24.92 -26.99
C ALA A 125 4.79 26.06 -27.99
N HIS A 126 4.49 25.85 -29.27
CA HIS A 126 4.60 26.92 -30.27
C HIS A 126 3.63 28.07 -29.95
N ALA A 127 3.90 29.25 -30.50
CA ALA A 127 3.00 30.38 -30.35
C ALA A 127 1.61 30.06 -30.92
N GLY A 128 0.55 30.38 -30.16
CA GLY A 128 -0.84 30.15 -30.57
C GLY A 128 -1.36 28.72 -30.40
N VAL A 129 -0.53 27.76 -29.98
CA VAL A 129 -1.00 26.39 -29.68
C VAL A 129 -1.86 26.40 -28.43
N THR A 130 -3.08 25.87 -28.55
CA THR A 130 -4.04 25.75 -27.44
C THR A 130 -3.99 24.34 -26.82
N ALA A 131 -4.58 24.18 -25.63
CA ALA A 131 -4.76 22.86 -25.02
C ALA A 131 -5.58 21.89 -25.89
N ALA A 132 -6.54 22.39 -26.68
CA ALA A 132 -7.31 21.58 -27.62
C ALA A 132 -6.44 21.08 -28.78
N ASP A 133 -5.53 21.92 -29.30
CA ASP A 133 -4.57 21.50 -30.34
C ASP A 133 -3.63 20.41 -29.82
N VAL A 134 -3.16 20.55 -28.58
CA VAL A 134 -2.32 19.54 -27.93
C VAL A 134 -3.09 18.23 -27.80
N LEU A 135 -4.31 18.26 -27.24
CA LEU A 135 -5.13 17.06 -27.09
C LEU A 135 -5.37 16.38 -28.46
N MET A 136 -5.83 17.11 -29.47
CA MET A 136 -6.17 16.56 -30.79
C MET A 136 -4.98 15.97 -31.54
N ARG A 137 -3.78 16.52 -31.37
CA ARG A 137 -2.58 16.05 -32.10
C ARG A 137 -1.89 14.89 -31.43
N LEU A 138 -1.93 14.82 -30.10
CA LEU A 138 -1.20 13.83 -29.32
C LEU A 138 -2.07 12.61 -28.98
N PHE A 139 -3.39 12.76 -28.93
CA PHE A 139 -4.31 11.69 -28.55
C PHE A 139 -4.41 10.59 -29.61
N PRO A 140 -4.55 9.31 -29.22
CA PRO A 140 -4.45 8.79 -27.84
C PRO A 140 -3.01 8.75 -27.32
N CYS A 141 -2.86 8.71 -25.99
CA CYS A 141 -1.55 8.67 -25.35
C CYS A 141 -0.75 7.42 -25.81
N GLY A 142 0.53 7.61 -26.10
CA GLY A 142 1.42 6.53 -26.56
C GLY A 142 1.58 5.38 -25.56
N SER A 143 1.48 5.65 -24.26
CA SER A 143 1.67 4.66 -23.19
C SER A 143 0.57 3.59 -23.11
N VAL A 144 -0.60 3.85 -23.70
CA VAL A 144 -1.78 2.95 -23.65
C VAL A 144 -2.18 2.40 -25.02
N THR A 145 -1.38 2.68 -26.04
CA THR A 145 -1.50 2.13 -27.38
C THR A 145 -0.34 1.20 -27.66
N GLY A 146 0.79 1.74 -28.11
CA GLY A 146 2.00 1.01 -28.46
C GLY A 146 2.84 1.78 -29.49
N ALA A 147 3.95 1.17 -29.90
CA ALA A 147 4.86 1.73 -30.90
C ALA A 147 5.07 0.71 -32.04
N PRO A 148 4.83 1.07 -33.32
CA PRO A 148 4.24 2.31 -33.84
C PRO A 148 2.74 2.48 -33.50
N LYS A 149 2.32 3.72 -33.16
CA LYS A 149 0.98 4.02 -32.62
C LYS A 149 -0.18 3.53 -33.50
N ILE A 150 -0.13 3.79 -34.81
CA ILE A 150 -1.21 3.42 -35.74
C ILE A 150 -1.37 1.90 -35.80
N ARG A 151 -0.27 1.17 -36.01
CA ARG A 151 -0.33 -0.30 -36.08
C ARG A 151 -0.77 -0.92 -34.76
N ALA A 152 -0.33 -0.37 -33.63
CA ALA A 152 -0.79 -0.83 -32.32
C ALA A 152 -2.32 -0.66 -32.15
N MET A 153 -2.89 0.46 -32.61
CA MET A 153 -4.34 0.68 -32.56
C MET A 153 -5.12 -0.26 -33.49
N GLU A 154 -4.59 -0.58 -34.67
CA GLU A 154 -5.20 -1.58 -35.56
C GLU A 154 -5.24 -2.96 -34.90
N VAL A 155 -4.12 -3.41 -34.31
CA VAL A 155 -4.07 -4.69 -33.58
C VAL A 155 -5.05 -4.69 -32.41
N ILE A 156 -5.12 -3.60 -31.64
CA ILE A 156 -6.11 -3.46 -30.55
C ILE A 156 -7.54 -3.66 -31.08
N ALA A 157 -7.89 -3.05 -32.21
CA ALA A 157 -9.21 -3.19 -32.82
C ALA A 157 -9.46 -4.59 -33.40
N GLU A 158 -8.41 -5.31 -33.82
CA GLU A 158 -8.48 -6.69 -34.29
C GLU A 158 -8.71 -7.69 -33.13
N VAL A 159 -8.12 -7.45 -31.95
CA VAL A 159 -8.09 -8.42 -30.84
C VAL A 159 -9.08 -8.15 -29.70
N GLU A 160 -9.51 -6.91 -29.49
CA GLU A 160 -10.47 -6.57 -28.43
C GLU A 160 -11.91 -6.70 -28.92
N THR A 161 -12.79 -7.22 -28.06
CA THR A 161 -14.20 -7.51 -28.43
C THR A 161 -15.11 -6.29 -28.44
N ASP A 162 -14.72 -5.21 -27.78
CA ASP A 162 -15.56 -4.05 -27.55
C ASP A 162 -14.74 -2.75 -27.67
N PRO A 163 -15.36 -1.64 -28.12
CA PRO A 163 -14.75 -0.33 -28.01
C PRO A 163 -14.36 -0.01 -26.56
N ARG A 164 -13.17 0.53 -26.36
CA ARG A 164 -12.66 0.86 -25.01
C ARG A 164 -13.46 1.95 -24.30
N GLY A 165 -14.18 2.80 -25.04
CA GLY A 165 -14.94 3.92 -24.47
C GLY A 165 -14.02 4.88 -23.70
N ALA A 166 -14.34 5.15 -22.42
CA ALA A 166 -13.50 6.00 -21.59
C ALA A 166 -12.14 5.36 -21.20
N TYR A 167 -12.03 4.02 -21.23
CA TYR A 167 -10.79 3.34 -20.89
C TYR A 167 -9.69 3.70 -21.89
N THR A 168 -8.49 4.06 -21.39
CA THR A 168 -7.35 4.57 -22.20
C THR A 168 -7.61 5.89 -22.92
N GLY A 169 -8.73 6.56 -22.64
CA GLY A 169 -9.02 7.92 -23.07
C GLY A 169 -8.29 8.97 -22.22
N SER A 170 -8.88 10.15 -22.08
CA SER A 170 -8.32 11.24 -21.27
C SER A 170 -9.43 12.03 -20.58
N ILE A 171 -9.20 12.41 -19.33
CA ILE A 171 -10.06 13.29 -18.54
C ILE A 171 -9.20 14.47 -18.09
N GLY A 172 -9.71 15.69 -18.23
CA GLY A 172 -8.95 16.88 -17.90
C GLY A 172 -9.81 18.13 -17.77
N ALA A 173 -9.12 19.25 -17.58
CA ALA A 173 -9.71 20.58 -17.50
C ALA A 173 -8.87 21.57 -18.31
N ILE A 174 -9.56 22.50 -18.98
CA ILE A 174 -8.99 23.70 -19.59
C ILE A 174 -9.49 24.88 -18.77
N PHE A 175 -8.57 25.69 -18.25
CA PHE A 175 -8.87 26.83 -17.39
C PHE A 175 -9.04 28.11 -18.22
N ALA A 176 -9.67 29.12 -17.63
CA ALA A 176 -9.96 30.39 -18.32
C ALA A 176 -8.72 31.12 -18.84
N ASN A 177 -7.56 30.89 -18.23
CA ASN A 177 -6.26 31.45 -18.67
C ASN A 177 -5.60 30.64 -19.80
N GLY A 178 -6.22 29.56 -20.28
CA GLY A 178 -5.69 28.68 -21.31
C GLY A 178 -4.80 27.54 -20.80
N ASP A 179 -4.46 27.53 -19.50
CA ASP A 179 -3.76 26.40 -18.89
C ASP A 179 -4.64 25.15 -18.95
N ALA A 180 -4.02 23.98 -18.95
CA ALA A 180 -4.75 22.72 -18.97
C ALA A 180 -4.00 21.58 -18.28
N VAL A 181 -4.76 20.59 -17.83
CA VAL A 181 -4.23 19.34 -17.32
C VAL A 181 -5.13 18.20 -17.76
N PHE A 182 -4.53 17.17 -18.36
CA PHE A 182 -5.20 15.99 -18.88
C PHE A 182 -4.48 14.74 -18.40
N ASN A 183 -5.26 13.77 -17.90
CA ASN A 183 -4.74 12.48 -17.47
C ASN A 183 -4.81 11.44 -18.60
N VAL A 184 -4.24 10.26 -18.38
CA VAL A 184 -4.62 9.07 -19.14
C VAL A 184 -5.72 8.35 -18.36
N ALA A 185 -6.86 8.05 -18.98
CA ALA A 185 -8.03 7.48 -18.30
C ALA A 185 -7.89 5.97 -18.04
N ILE A 186 -6.88 5.63 -17.23
CA ILE A 186 -6.62 4.32 -16.64
C ILE A 186 -7.01 4.33 -15.16
N ARG A 187 -7.23 3.15 -14.58
CA ARG A 187 -7.80 3.01 -13.22
C ARG A 187 -9.08 3.84 -13.06
N THR A 188 -9.95 3.79 -14.08
CA THR A 188 -11.20 4.53 -14.14
C THR A 188 -12.37 3.55 -14.12
N LEU A 189 -13.25 3.67 -13.12
CA LEU A 189 -14.51 2.94 -13.08
C LEU A 189 -15.55 3.66 -13.93
N VAL A 190 -16.31 2.90 -14.72
CA VAL A 190 -17.44 3.38 -15.51
C VAL A 190 -18.72 2.74 -14.98
N LEU A 191 -19.72 3.57 -14.67
CA LEU A 191 -21.02 3.12 -14.15
C LEU A 191 -22.16 3.82 -14.88
N ALA A 192 -23.23 3.09 -15.21
CA ALA A 192 -24.48 3.70 -15.61
C ALA A 192 -25.25 4.23 -14.36
N PRO A 193 -26.10 5.26 -14.49
CA PRO A 193 -27.00 5.69 -13.43
C PRO A 193 -27.82 4.53 -12.87
N GLY A 194 -27.82 4.37 -11.54
CA GLY A 194 -28.57 3.31 -10.86
C GLY A 194 -27.97 1.90 -11.01
N ALA A 195 -26.85 1.72 -11.70
CA ALA A 195 -26.21 0.42 -11.85
C ALA A 195 -25.68 -0.13 -10.52
N ASP A 196 -25.86 -1.43 -10.33
CA ASP A 196 -25.30 -2.20 -9.22
C ASP A 196 -23.88 -2.72 -9.51
N SER A 197 -23.33 -2.43 -10.68
CA SER A 197 -22.03 -2.90 -11.15
C SER A 197 -21.24 -1.76 -11.81
N ALA A 198 -19.92 -1.92 -11.84
CA ALA A 198 -18.99 -0.98 -12.45
C ALA A 198 -18.03 -1.73 -13.36
N ARG A 199 -17.69 -1.13 -14.51
CA ARG A 199 -16.66 -1.66 -15.42
C ARG A 199 -15.32 -1.00 -15.11
N LEU A 200 -14.25 -1.80 -15.04
CA LEU A 200 -12.87 -1.35 -14.93
C LEU A 200 -12.07 -1.92 -16.11
N GLY A 201 -11.44 -1.05 -16.90
CA GLY A 201 -10.45 -1.49 -17.88
C GLY A 201 -9.09 -1.74 -17.23
N LEU A 202 -8.48 -2.88 -17.55
CA LEU A 202 -7.14 -3.28 -17.11
C LEU A 202 -6.35 -3.75 -18.33
N GLY A 203 -5.05 -3.48 -18.32
CA GLY A 203 -4.17 -3.86 -19.41
C GLY A 203 -2.71 -3.78 -19.01
N SER A 204 -1.89 -4.46 -19.79
CA SER A 204 -0.43 -4.40 -19.77
C SER A 204 0.06 -4.14 -21.19
N GLY A 205 1.33 -3.74 -21.32
CA GLY A 205 1.91 -3.50 -22.65
C GLY A 205 2.76 -4.70 -23.03
N LEU A 206 2.49 -5.27 -24.19
CA LEU A 206 3.12 -6.50 -24.66
C LEU A 206 4.36 -6.19 -25.49
N VAL A 207 5.42 -6.94 -25.23
CA VAL A 207 6.65 -7.00 -26.02
C VAL A 207 6.89 -8.43 -26.50
N ALA A 208 7.87 -8.63 -27.40
CA ALA A 208 8.09 -9.94 -28.03
C ALA A 208 8.41 -11.07 -27.03
N ASP A 209 8.98 -10.73 -25.88
CA ASP A 209 9.35 -11.62 -24.77
C ASP A 209 8.35 -11.56 -23.60
N SER A 210 7.14 -11.03 -23.80
CA SER A 210 6.10 -11.04 -22.78
C SER A 210 5.55 -12.44 -22.52
N GLU A 211 5.42 -12.80 -21.24
CA GLU A 211 4.78 -14.04 -20.81
C GLU A 211 3.34 -13.78 -20.36
N ALA A 212 2.36 -14.45 -20.97
CA ALA A 212 0.93 -14.20 -20.73
C ALA A 212 0.53 -14.24 -19.23
N ALA A 213 1.09 -15.17 -18.46
CA ALA A 213 0.80 -15.29 -17.03
C ALA A 213 1.32 -14.08 -16.22
N ALA A 214 2.51 -13.58 -16.56
CA ALA A 214 3.11 -12.40 -15.91
C ALA A 214 2.31 -11.13 -16.25
N GLU A 215 1.93 -10.97 -17.53
CA GLU A 215 1.12 -9.85 -18.00
C GLU A 215 -0.28 -9.81 -17.36
N TRP A 216 -0.90 -10.98 -17.18
CA TRP A 216 -2.15 -11.10 -16.44
C TRP A 216 -1.99 -10.76 -14.96
N ALA A 217 -0.90 -11.20 -14.33
CA ALA A 217 -0.60 -10.85 -12.94
C ALA A 217 -0.42 -9.33 -12.77
N GLU A 218 0.26 -8.66 -13.70
CA GLU A 218 0.39 -7.20 -13.73
C GLU A 218 -0.97 -6.51 -13.84
N CYS A 219 -1.84 -6.98 -14.76
CA CYS A 219 -3.20 -6.48 -14.89
C CYS A 219 -3.97 -6.56 -13.56
N ARG A 220 -3.88 -7.70 -12.86
CA ARG A 220 -4.51 -7.89 -11.55
C ARG A 220 -3.91 -6.98 -10.49
N GLN A 221 -2.59 -6.79 -10.45
CA GLN A 221 -1.94 -5.87 -9.53
C GLN A 221 -2.44 -4.43 -9.70
N LYS A 222 -2.67 -3.98 -10.94
CA LYS A 222 -3.25 -2.66 -11.25
C LYS A 222 -4.68 -2.49 -10.75
N SER A 223 -5.38 -3.57 -10.39
CA SER A 223 -6.73 -3.52 -9.80
C SER A 223 -6.74 -3.39 -8.27
N LEU A 224 -5.61 -3.67 -7.59
CA LEU A 224 -5.55 -3.78 -6.12
C LEU A 224 -5.88 -2.48 -5.39
N PHE A 225 -5.83 -1.32 -6.07
CA PHE A 225 -6.29 -0.05 -5.49
C PHE A 225 -7.79 -0.10 -5.10
N LEU A 226 -8.59 -0.98 -5.70
CA LEU A 226 -9.98 -1.20 -5.32
C LEU A 226 -10.13 -1.85 -3.93
N ALA A 227 -9.14 -2.63 -3.52
CA ALA A 227 -9.14 -3.33 -2.23
C ALA A 227 -8.73 -2.40 -1.07
N ARG A 228 -7.88 -1.40 -1.33
CA ARG A 228 -7.50 -0.40 -0.32
C ARG A 228 -8.60 0.63 -0.13
N ARG A 229 -9.47 0.40 0.86
CA ARG A 229 -10.60 1.28 1.20
C ARG A 229 -10.17 2.59 1.86
N CYS A 230 -9.10 2.57 2.65
CA CYS A 230 -8.47 3.72 3.27
C CYS A 230 -7.07 3.33 3.76
N VAL A 231 -6.26 4.32 4.13
CA VAL A 231 -5.08 4.06 4.96
C VAL A 231 -5.58 3.84 6.39
N PRO A 232 -5.34 2.67 7.00
CA PRO A 232 -5.83 2.41 8.35
C PRO A 232 -5.04 3.21 9.39
N ASP A 233 -5.66 3.42 10.53
CA ASP A 233 -5.01 4.11 11.65
C ASP A 233 -3.94 3.20 12.26
N LEU A 234 -2.84 3.80 12.69
CA LEU A 234 -1.81 3.10 13.46
C LEU A 234 -2.30 2.92 14.89
N ILE A 235 -2.07 1.74 15.46
CA ILE A 235 -2.56 1.43 16.80
C ILE A 235 -1.44 0.91 17.69
N GLU A 236 -1.42 1.39 18.93
CA GLU A 236 -0.60 0.84 19.99
C GLU A 236 -1.39 0.54 21.25
N THR A 237 -0.94 -0.48 21.97
CA THR A 237 -1.48 -0.87 23.27
C THR A 237 -0.30 -1.06 24.19
N MET A 238 -0.24 -0.25 25.23
CA MET A 238 0.88 -0.13 26.15
C MET A 238 0.40 -0.40 27.56
N ARG A 239 1.30 -0.93 28.39
CA ARG A 239 1.10 -0.94 29.84
C ARG A 239 1.44 0.45 30.40
N VAL A 240 0.71 0.85 31.43
CA VAL A 240 1.10 1.96 32.30
C VAL A 240 1.34 1.42 33.70
N GLU A 241 2.47 1.77 34.30
CA GLU A 241 2.86 1.39 35.65
C GLU A 241 3.18 2.64 36.45
N VAL A 242 2.31 2.98 37.41
CA VAL A 242 2.48 4.13 38.32
C VAL A 242 2.75 5.45 37.58
N GLY A 243 2.05 5.67 36.46
CA GLY A 243 2.19 6.84 35.61
C GLY A 243 3.34 6.78 34.59
N LEU A 244 4.12 5.69 34.56
CA LEU A 244 5.16 5.45 33.56
C LEU A 244 4.64 4.54 32.45
N VAL A 245 5.13 4.76 31.24
CA VAL A 245 4.83 3.92 30.06
C VAL A 245 6.11 3.18 29.65
N PRO A 246 6.31 1.92 30.11
CA PRO A 246 7.46 1.13 29.71
C PRO A 246 7.56 1.01 28.19
N ASP A 247 8.78 0.96 27.67
CA ASP A 247 9.06 0.74 26.25
C ASP A 247 8.42 1.78 25.30
N LEU A 248 8.03 2.96 25.80
CA LEU A 248 7.40 4.01 24.97
C LEU A 248 8.23 4.33 23.72
N ALA A 249 9.55 4.40 23.85
CA ALA A 249 10.44 4.63 22.71
C ALA A 249 10.32 3.53 21.63
N LEU A 250 10.24 2.26 22.02
CA LEU A 250 10.08 1.13 21.10
C LEU A 250 8.70 1.12 20.43
N HIS A 251 7.64 1.47 21.18
CA HIS A 251 6.32 1.64 20.60
C HIS A 251 6.28 2.76 19.55
N LEU A 252 6.86 3.93 19.87
CA LEU A 252 6.91 5.06 18.94
C LEU A 252 7.79 4.75 17.72
N ALA A 253 8.90 4.03 17.89
CA ALA A 253 9.76 3.61 16.79
C ALA A 253 9.02 2.68 15.80
N ARG A 254 8.28 1.68 16.32
CA ARG A 254 7.46 0.79 15.47
C ARG A 254 6.36 1.55 14.74
N MET A 255 5.71 2.48 15.44
CA MET A 255 4.67 3.33 14.84
C MET A 255 5.25 4.23 13.74
N ALA A 256 6.42 4.83 13.96
CA ALA A 256 7.12 5.63 12.96
C ALA A 256 7.50 4.82 11.72
N ALA A 257 8.03 3.60 11.89
CA ALA A 257 8.33 2.70 10.77
C ALA A 257 7.07 2.37 9.95
N SER A 258 5.95 2.11 10.62
CA SER A 258 4.67 1.87 9.95
C SER A 258 4.11 3.13 9.27
N ALA A 259 4.30 4.30 9.88
CA ALA A 259 3.89 5.56 9.31
C ALA A 259 4.62 5.88 8.01
N GLY A 260 5.94 5.66 7.98
CA GLY A 260 6.76 5.83 6.77
C GLY A 260 6.29 4.94 5.62
N PHE A 261 6.08 3.65 5.88
CA PHE A 261 5.65 2.70 4.85
C PHE A 261 4.23 2.99 4.30
N LEU A 262 3.29 3.31 5.20
CA LEU A 262 1.88 3.56 4.85
C LEU A 262 1.62 5.01 4.41
N GLY A 263 2.61 5.88 4.55
CA GLY A 263 2.51 7.31 4.30
C GLY A 263 1.51 8.01 5.22
N VAL A 264 1.44 7.59 6.49
CA VAL A 264 0.66 8.27 7.54
C VAL A 264 1.44 9.51 8.00
N VAL A 265 0.75 10.63 8.18
CA VAL A 265 1.35 11.83 8.78
C VAL A 265 1.67 11.55 10.24
N PHE A 266 2.95 11.61 10.61
CA PHE A 266 3.40 11.23 11.95
C PHE A 266 4.48 12.17 12.49
N ASP A 267 4.19 12.82 13.62
CA ASP A 267 5.14 13.57 14.42
C ASP A 267 5.36 12.83 15.75
N GLY A 268 6.50 12.15 15.86
CA GLY A 268 6.84 11.36 17.04
C GLY A 268 6.93 12.18 18.33
N SER A 269 7.32 13.45 18.25
CA SER A 269 7.43 14.34 19.39
C SER A 269 6.06 14.79 19.88
N ALA A 270 5.16 15.14 18.95
CA ALA A 270 3.77 15.47 19.28
C ALA A 270 3.04 14.26 19.89
N VAL A 271 3.20 13.07 19.30
CA VAL A 271 2.59 11.83 19.81
C VAL A 271 3.13 11.48 21.20
N LYS A 272 4.45 11.55 21.41
CA LYS A 272 5.06 11.33 22.74
C LYS A 272 4.49 12.29 23.78
N SER A 273 4.39 13.58 23.43
CA SER A 273 3.88 14.61 24.33
C SER A 273 2.41 14.36 24.68
N ALA A 274 1.58 13.99 23.70
CA ALA A 274 0.18 13.64 23.92
C ALA A 274 0.02 12.43 24.86
N VAL A 275 0.84 11.38 24.67
CA VAL A 275 0.86 10.21 25.55
C VAL A 275 1.20 10.59 26.99
N LEU A 276 2.31 11.32 27.20
CA LEU A 276 2.77 11.67 28.54
C LEU A 276 1.80 12.65 29.25
N ALA A 277 1.20 13.58 28.52
CA ALA A 277 0.21 14.50 29.07
C ALA A 277 -1.11 13.80 29.46
N SER A 278 -1.44 12.68 28.82
CA SER A 278 -2.69 11.95 29.06
C SER A 278 -2.63 10.99 30.24
N VAL A 279 -1.45 10.67 30.76
CA VAL A 279 -1.26 9.67 31.82
C VAL A 279 -1.20 10.33 33.20
N PRO A 280 -2.21 10.12 34.08
CA PRO A 280 -2.17 10.66 35.43
C PRO A 280 -1.06 10.03 36.27
N ARG A 281 -0.51 10.81 37.21
CA ARG A 281 0.43 10.29 38.21
C ARG A 281 -0.21 9.15 39.00
N GLY A 282 0.53 8.07 39.21
CA GLY A 282 0.04 6.90 39.95
C GLY A 282 -0.92 5.98 39.19
N PHE A 283 -1.38 6.35 37.99
CA PHE A 283 -2.23 5.47 37.20
C PHE A 283 -1.48 4.20 36.78
N SER A 284 -2.11 3.04 36.99
CA SER A 284 -1.64 1.76 36.48
C SER A 284 -2.76 1.09 35.69
N GLY A 285 -2.45 0.65 34.47
CA GLY A 285 -3.48 0.14 33.57
C GLY A 285 -3.00 -0.04 32.15
N ARG A 286 -3.94 0.13 31.21
CA ARG A 286 -3.73 0.01 29.77
C ARG A 286 -3.92 1.36 29.12
N LEU A 287 -2.95 1.75 28.29
CA LEU A 287 -3.05 2.87 27.35
C LEU A 287 -3.23 2.33 25.94
N ARG A 288 -4.25 2.82 25.23
CA ARG A 288 -4.44 2.61 23.79
C ARG A 288 -4.17 3.92 23.07
N LEU A 289 -3.29 3.88 22.08
CA LEU A 289 -2.92 5.02 21.24
C LEU A 289 -3.38 4.73 19.80
N LEU A 290 -4.03 5.71 19.18
CA LEU A 290 -4.39 5.72 17.76
C LEU A 290 -3.76 6.94 17.11
N VAL A 291 -3.17 6.76 15.92
CA VAL A 291 -2.76 7.85 15.04
C VAL A 291 -3.42 7.65 13.69
N SER A 292 -4.25 8.61 13.28
CA SER A 292 -4.98 8.55 12.02
C SER A 292 -4.08 8.84 10.82
N ALA A 293 -4.53 8.50 9.61
CA ALA A 293 -3.80 8.76 8.38
C ALA A 293 -3.36 10.23 8.19
N LEU A 294 -4.13 11.18 8.76
CA LEU A 294 -3.88 12.62 8.71
C LEU A 294 -3.15 13.16 9.95
N GLY A 295 -2.69 12.30 10.85
CA GLY A 295 -1.93 12.68 12.05
C GLY A 295 -2.79 13.04 13.26
N GLY A 296 -4.09 12.75 13.23
CA GLY A 296 -4.96 12.90 14.41
C GLY A 296 -4.58 11.90 15.50
N ILE A 297 -4.44 12.36 16.74
CA ILE A 297 -3.96 11.55 17.87
C ILE A 297 -5.13 11.30 18.83
N CYS A 298 -5.35 10.04 19.21
CA CYS A 298 -6.30 9.68 20.25
C CYS A 298 -5.62 8.77 21.29
N VAL A 299 -5.73 9.14 22.56
CA VAL A 299 -5.20 8.38 23.70
C VAL A 299 -6.35 7.98 24.60
N GLN A 300 -6.44 6.69 24.92
CA GLN A 300 -7.46 6.14 25.80
C GLN A 300 -6.80 5.36 26.94
N LEU A 301 -7.21 5.66 28.18
CA LEU A 301 -6.83 4.91 29.36
C LEU A 301 -7.96 3.97 29.78
N SER A 302 -7.59 2.80 30.29
CA SER A 302 -8.52 1.81 30.83
C SER A 302 -7.82 0.93 31.86
N PRO A 303 -8.55 0.27 32.77
CA PRO A 303 -7.97 -0.74 33.66
C PRO A 303 -7.23 -1.82 32.86
N LEU A 304 -6.21 -2.43 33.48
CA LEU A 304 -5.54 -3.57 32.88
C LEU A 304 -6.56 -4.72 32.74
N PRO A 305 -6.77 -5.29 31.54
CA PRO A 305 -7.73 -6.37 31.39
C PRO A 305 -7.27 -7.60 32.17
N VAL A 306 -8.21 -8.28 32.83
CA VAL A 306 -7.96 -9.52 33.56
C VAL A 306 -7.28 -10.53 32.63
N GLY A 307 -6.18 -11.11 33.09
CA GLY A 307 -5.43 -12.14 32.37
C GLY A 307 -5.82 -13.54 32.85
N PRO A 308 -5.48 -14.58 32.08
CA PRO A 308 -5.65 -15.95 32.52
C PRO A 308 -4.79 -16.19 33.77
N ALA A 309 -5.34 -16.93 34.73
CA ALA A 309 -4.60 -17.37 35.91
C ALA A 309 -3.84 -18.65 35.55
N GLY A 310 -2.50 -18.57 35.48
CA GLY A 310 -1.65 -19.73 35.22
C GLY A 310 -1.35 -19.97 33.74
N VAL A 311 -1.26 -21.24 33.35
CA VAL A 311 -0.88 -21.67 31.99
C VAL A 311 -2.05 -21.45 31.04
N VAL A 312 -1.75 -20.85 29.89
CA VAL A 312 -2.73 -20.54 28.84
C VAL A 312 -2.86 -21.71 27.86
N ASP A 313 -4.10 -22.15 27.63
CA ASP A 313 -4.41 -23.10 26.56
C ASP A 313 -4.46 -22.39 25.20
N VAL A 314 -3.74 -22.94 24.23
CA VAL A 314 -3.54 -22.35 22.90
C VAL A 314 -3.79 -23.40 21.83
N VAL A 315 -4.54 -23.05 20.79
CA VAL A 315 -4.81 -23.95 19.64
C VAL A 315 -4.01 -23.49 18.43
N ALA A 316 -3.49 -24.45 17.67
CA ALA A 316 -2.83 -24.17 16.40
C ALA A 316 -3.87 -23.79 15.33
N ALA A 317 -3.60 -22.71 14.59
CA ALA A 317 -4.45 -22.22 13.51
C ALA A 317 -3.63 -21.87 12.28
N ALA A 318 -4.24 -21.93 11.10
CA ALA A 318 -3.62 -21.45 9.87
C ALA A 318 -3.45 -19.92 9.92
N PRO A 319 -2.45 -19.35 9.22
CA PRO A 319 -2.26 -17.92 9.20
C PRO A 319 -3.46 -17.25 8.51
N PRO A 320 -3.92 -16.12 9.03
CA PRO A 320 -5.15 -15.50 8.58
C PRO A 320 -5.03 -14.81 7.21
N VAL A 321 -3.80 -14.57 6.75
CA VAL A 321 -3.46 -13.95 5.48
C VAL A 321 -2.16 -14.58 4.94
N ALA A 322 -1.83 -14.31 3.67
CA ALA A 322 -0.58 -14.77 3.08
C ALA A 322 0.65 -14.17 3.78
N ALA A 323 1.79 -14.87 3.75
CA ALA A 323 2.99 -14.48 4.49
C ALA A 323 3.62 -13.16 4.01
N ASP A 324 3.29 -12.72 2.79
CA ASP A 324 3.69 -11.47 2.16
C ASP A 324 2.68 -10.32 2.41
N ASP A 325 1.60 -10.56 3.17
CA ASP A 325 0.66 -9.50 3.49
C ASP A 325 1.30 -8.47 4.44
N TRP A 326 1.39 -7.22 3.98
CA TRP A 326 1.95 -6.10 4.74
C TRP A 326 1.28 -5.91 6.13
N ARG A 327 0.01 -6.31 6.29
CA ARG A 327 -0.73 -6.17 7.55
C ARG A 327 -0.13 -7.01 8.68
N LEU A 328 0.66 -8.03 8.36
CA LEU A 328 1.41 -8.81 9.35
C LEU A 328 2.53 -7.99 9.99
N ARG A 329 3.12 -7.01 9.28
CA ARG A 329 4.28 -6.22 9.74
C ARG A 329 3.91 -4.88 10.36
N HIS A 330 2.66 -4.44 10.17
CA HIS A 330 2.19 -3.13 10.57
C HIS A 330 1.02 -3.21 11.52
N LYS A 331 1.17 -2.65 12.72
CA LYS A 331 0.13 -2.67 13.75
C LYS A 331 -0.92 -1.59 13.47
N THR A 332 -1.95 -1.95 12.71
CA THR A 332 -3.02 -1.02 12.30
C THR A 332 -4.40 -1.46 12.80
N THR A 333 -5.42 -0.65 12.54
CA THR A 333 -6.83 -1.03 12.76
C THR A 333 -7.33 -2.09 11.77
N ASP A 334 -6.68 -2.25 10.61
CA ASP A 334 -7.01 -3.29 9.63
C ASP A 334 -6.33 -4.62 10.00
N ARG A 335 -6.86 -5.26 11.03
CA ARG A 335 -6.31 -6.50 11.61
C ARG A 335 -7.38 -7.45 12.17
N GLY A 336 -8.64 -7.26 11.77
CA GLY A 336 -9.78 -8.02 12.28
C GLY A 336 -9.65 -9.54 12.08
N PHE A 337 -8.90 -9.94 11.06
CA PHE A 337 -8.60 -11.33 10.75
C PHE A 337 -7.90 -12.09 11.91
N TYR A 338 -7.15 -11.41 12.78
CA TYR A 338 -6.55 -12.05 13.96
C TYR A 338 -7.61 -12.37 15.03
N ASP A 339 -8.57 -11.46 15.22
CA ASP A 339 -9.67 -11.66 16.17
C ASP A 339 -10.63 -12.74 15.66
N GLU A 340 -10.88 -12.80 14.35
CA GLU A 340 -11.68 -13.87 13.71
C GLU A 340 -11.03 -15.25 13.91
N ALA A 341 -9.73 -15.39 13.64
CA ALA A 341 -9.01 -16.65 13.81
C ALA A 341 -9.04 -17.14 15.27
N ARG A 342 -8.84 -16.22 16.23
CA ARG A 342 -8.94 -16.55 17.66
C ARG A 342 -10.35 -16.88 18.10
N ALA A 343 -11.35 -16.12 17.66
CA ALA A 343 -12.75 -16.37 18.00
C ALA A 343 -13.22 -17.73 17.48
N ALA A 344 -12.80 -18.13 16.28
CA ALA A 344 -13.09 -19.44 15.71
C ALA A 344 -12.46 -20.59 16.50
N ALA A 345 -11.27 -20.38 17.09
CA ALA A 345 -10.60 -21.40 17.92
C ALA A 345 -11.21 -21.55 19.33
N GLY A 346 -11.93 -20.54 19.82
CA GLY A 346 -12.57 -20.58 21.15
C GLY A 346 -11.60 -20.55 22.34
N THR A 347 -10.31 -20.32 22.10
CA THR A 347 -9.26 -20.26 23.14
C THR A 347 -8.88 -18.82 23.50
N PHE A 348 -8.15 -18.65 24.61
CA PHE A 348 -7.63 -17.33 25.01
C PHE A 348 -6.71 -16.73 23.93
N GLU A 349 -5.94 -17.59 23.27
CA GLU A 349 -5.00 -17.24 22.22
C GLU A 349 -4.84 -18.41 21.23
N VAL A 350 -4.29 -18.14 20.05
CA VAL A 350 -3.93 -19.12 19.02
C VAL A 350 -2.43 -19.07 18.74
N VAL A 351 -1.89 -20.16 18.20
CA VAL A 351 -0.56 -20.18 17.56
C VAL A 351 -0.77 -20.30 16.05
N LEU A 352 -0.27 -19.34 15.29
CA LEU A 352 -0.35 -19.38 13.84
C LEU A 352 0.79 -20.22 13.26
N VAL A 353 0.43 -21.16 12.38
CA VAL A 353 1.35 -22.11 11.76
C VAL A 353 1.20 -22.07 10.26
N ARG A 354 2.28 -21.74 9.55
CA ARG A 354 2.32 -21.70 8.09
C ARG A 354 2.15 -23.08 7.46
N PRO A 355 1.77 -23.15 6.17
CA PRO A 355 1.68 -24.43 5.44
C PRO A 355 2.99 -25.23 5.40
N ASP A 356 4.14 -24.57 5.54
CA ASP A 356 5.47 -25.19 5.63
C ASP A 356 5.83 -25.71 7.03
N GLY A 357 4.91 -25.60 8.00
CA GLY A 357 5.07 -26.06 9.38
C GLY A 357 5.75 -25.07 10.32
N ALA A 358 6.17 -23.90 9.82
CA ALA A 358 6.79 -22.87 10.65
C ALA A 358 5.76 -22.10 11.49
N VAL A 359 6.03 -21.98 12.79
CA VAL A 359 5.27 -21.15 13.73
C VAL A 359 5.64 -19.68 13.52
N THR A 360 4.65 -18.78 13.56
CA THR A 360 4.87 -17.33 13.41
C THR A 360 4.58 -16.56 14.70
N GLU A 361 3.31 -16.32 15.02
CA GLU A 361 2.88 -15.52 16.17
C GLU A 361 1.49 -15.98 16.65
N GLY A 362 0.97 -15.36 17.70
CA GLY A 362 -0.44 -15.46 18.07
C GLY A 362 -1.27 -14.28 17.56
N SER A 363 -2.54 -14.19 17.95
CA SER A 363 -3.44 -13.11 17.51
C SER A 363 -3.08 -11.73 18.05
N PHE A 364 -2.53 -11.66 19.27
CA PHE A 364 -2.03 -10.43 19.90
C PHE A 364 -0.73 -10.66 20.70
N THR A 365 -0.07 -11.79 20.50
CA THR A 365 1.13 -12.23 21.23
C THR A 365 2.23 -12.73 20.30
N THR A 366 3.47 -12.67 20.76
CA THR A 366 4.63 -13.31 20.15
C THR A 366 4.93 -14.64 20.86
N ILE A 367 5.39 -15.65 20.12
CA ILE A 367 5.76 -16.98 20.63
C ILE A 367 7.23 -17.01 21.06
N PHE A 368 7.50 -17.63 22.20
CA PHE A 368 8.84 -17.84 22.74
C PHE A 368 8.98 -19.26 23.31
N VAL A 369 10.02 -19.98 22.91
CA VAL A 369 10.35 -21.31 23.45
C VAL A 369 11.67 -21.22 24.18
N ARG A 370 11.75 -21.80 25.38
CA ARG A 370 13.02 -21.87 26.10
C ARG A 370 13.90 -22.94 25.48
N ARG A 371 15.08 -22.55 24.97
CA ARG A 371 16.11 -23.49 24.50
C ARG A 371 17.44 -23.11 25.13
N GLY A 372 17.95 -23.96 26.02
CA GLY A 372 19.12 -23.66 26.83
C GLY A 372 18.89 -22.43 27.72
N GLY A 373 19.85 -21.50 27.71
CA GLY A 373 19.82 -20.28 28.54
C GLY A 373 18.98 -19.13 27.99
N ALA A 374 18.43 -19.23 26.77
CA ALA A 374 17.73 -18.14 26.10
C ALA A 374 16.33 -18.54 25.61
N LEU A 375 15.51 -17.54 25.28
CA LEU A 375 14.26 -17.74 24.56
C LEU A 375 14.52 -17.71 23.05
N VAL A 376 13.86 -18.58 22.31
CA VAL A 376 13.86 -18.58 20.84
C VAL A 376 12.49 -18.11 20.37
N THR A 377 12.47 -17.17 19.43
CA THR A 377 11.24 -16.60 18.86
C THR A 377 11.29 -16.61 17.33
N PRO A 378 10.16 -16.78 16.62
CA PRO A 378 10.18 -16.83 15.16
C PRO A 378 10.75 -15.56 14.52
N PRO A 379 11.56 -15.68 13.44
CA PRO A 379 12.17 -14.54 12.75
C PRO A 379 11.14 -13.71 11.96
N LEU A 380 11.35 -12.41 11.84
CA LEU A 380 10.46 -11.50 11.08
C LEU A 380 10.34 -11.87 9.59
N ALA A 381 11.33 -12.60 9.06
CA ALA A 381 11.30 -13.14 7.70
C ALA A 381 10.10 -14.07 7.44
N LEU A 382 9.48 -14.65 8.48
CA LEU A 382 8.32 -15.51 8.32
C LEU A 382 6.99 -14.77 8.13
N GLY A 383 6.98 -13.44 8.20
CA GLY A 383 5.77 -12.62 8.09
C GLY A 383 4.99 -12.59 9.41
N LEU A 384 5.44 -11.75 10.34
CA LEU A 384 4.81 -11.55 11.64
C LEU A 384 5.09 -10.16 12.19
N LEU A 385 4.32 -9.76 13.20
CA LEU A 385 4.42 -8.40 13.74
C LEU A 385 5.72 -8.21 14.53
N PRO A 386 6.48 -7.11 14.31
CA PRO A 386 7.62 -6.78 15.16
C PRO A 386 7.14 -6.35 16.56
N GLY A 387 6.91 -7.33 17.44
CA GLY A 387 6.42 -7.13 18.80
C GLY A 387 7.37 -6.29 19.65
N VAL A 388 6.85 -5.33 20.43
CA VAL A 388 7.70 -4.49 21.31
C VAL A 388 8.36 -5.32 22.42
N LEU A 389 7.63 -6.26 23.04
CA LEU A 389 8.23 -7.19 24.01
C LEU A 389 9.35 -8.02 23.37
N ARG A 390 9.11 -8.52 22.14
CA ARG A 390 10.08 -9.28 21.37
C ARG A 390 11.35 -8.47 21.11
N ALA A 391 11.19 -7.24 20.62
CA ALA A 391 12.31 -6.33 20.36
C ALA A 391 13.12 -6.08 21.63
N ARG A 392 12.46 -5.79 22.76
CA ARG A 392 13.14 -5.61 24.05
C ARG A 392 13.92 -6.85 24.48
N LEU A 393 13.32 -8.04 24.42
CA LEU A 393 13.98 -9.28 24.85
C LEU A 393 15.17 -9.64 23.96
N ILE A 394 15.12 -9.34 22.67
CA ILE A 394 16.25 -9.53 21.75
C ILE A 394 17.37 -8.54 22.08
N ASP A 395 17.03 -7.26 22.26
CA ASP A 395 17.98 -6.18 22.58
C ASP A 395 18.71 -6.42 23.92
N THR A 396 18.02 -6.99 24.91
CA THR A 396 18.62 -7.36 26.21
C THR A 396 19.32 -8.72 26.20
N GLY A 397 19.42 -9.41 25.07
CA GLY A 397 20.05 -10.73 24.94
C GLY A 397 19.28 -11.88 25.60
N GLN A 398 18.02 -11.66 25.99
CA GLN A 398 17.16 -12.68 26.61
C GLN A 398 16.47 -13.57 25.58
N ALA A 399 16.36 -13.11 24.32
CA ALA A 399 15.79 -13.85 23.22
C ALA A 399 16.65 -13.77 21.95
N VAL A 400 16.56 -14.79 21.11
CA VAL A 400 17.16 -14.83 19.77
C VAL A 400 16.12 -15.30 18.75
N GLU A 401 16.32 -14.90 17.50
CA GLU A 401 15.47 -15.39 16.42
C GLU A 401 15.82 -16.83 16.04
N GLY A 402 14.80 -17.65 15.77
CA GLY A 402 14.98 -19.01 15.29
C GLY A 402 13.67 -19.62 14.82
N VAL A 403 13.73 -20.50 13.82
CA VAL A 403 12.55 -21.19 13.31
C VAL A 403 12.03 -22.16 14.37
N LEU A 404 10.72 -22.11 14.59
CA LEU A 404 10.00 -22.98 15.51
C LEU A 404 8.91 -23.75 14.76
N THR A 405 8.62 -24.95 15.23
CA THR A 405 7.54 -25.83 14.75
C THR A 405 6.62 -26.19 15.92
N LEU A 406 5.49 -26.83 15.65
CA LEU A 406 4.60 -27.30 16.72
C LEU A 406 5.27 -28.29 17.68
N ALA A 407 6.22 -29.11 17.19
CA ALA A 407 6.97 -30.04 18.03
C ALA A 407 7.77 -29.33 19.13
N ASP A 408 8.27 -28.12 18.82
CA ASP A 408 9.03 -27.31 19.77
C ASP A 408 8.18 -26.75 20.92
N LEU A 409 6.86 -26.73 20.74
CA LEU A 409 5.90 -26.22 21.73
C LEU A 409 5.43 -27.31 22.71
N ALA A 410 5.76 -28.59 22.45
CA ALA A 410 5.27 -29.73 23.24
C ALA A 410 5.73 -29.71 24.71
N GLY A 411 6.92 -29.15 24.98
CA GLY A 411 7.48 -29.01 26.34
C GLY A 411 6.94 -27.80 27.13
N GLY A 412 5.90 -27.14 26.62
CA GLY A 412 5.45 -25.85 27.12
C GLY A 412 6.28 -24.69 26.54
N PHE A 413 5.64 -23.53 26.42
CA PHE A 413 6.22 -22.34 25.80
C PHE A 413 5.69 -21.08 26.48
N PHE A 414 6.11 -19.92 25.99
CA PHE A 414 5.57 -18.64 26.42
C PHE A 414 4.93 -17.91 25.24
N ILE A 415 3.81 -17.27 25.51
CA ILE A 415 3.24 -16.24 24.65
C ILE A 415 3.40 -14.90 25.35
N GLY A 416 3.59 -13.80 24.63
CA GLY A 416 3.73 -12.51 25.30
C GLY A 416 3.56 -11.28 24.45
N ASN A 417 3.33 -10.16 25.12
CA ASN A 417 3.32 -8.83 24.52
C ASN A 417 3.68 -7.75 25.56
N ALA A 418 3.82 -6.51 25.11
CA ALA A 418 4.22 -5.39 25.98
C ALA A 418 3.17 -5.04 27.05
N LEU A 419 1.91 -5.45 26.89
CA LEU A 419 0.87 -5.18 27.88
C LEU A 419 0.89 -6.20 29.04
N ARG A 420 1.12 -7.48 28.74
CA ARG A 420 0.98 -8.58 29.70
C ARG A 420 2.31 -9.22 30.12
N GLY A 421 3.40 -8.93 29.43
CA GLY A 421 4.66 -9.64 29.60
C GLY A 421 4.59 -11.06 29.01
N LEU A 422 5.45 -11.95 29.51
CA LEU A 422 5.45 -13.37 29.15
C LEU A 422 4.41 -14.11 29.99
N MET A 423 3.62 -14.95 29.35
CA MET A 423 2.63 -15.84 29.96
C MET A 423 2.96 -17.28 29.56
N PRO A 424 3.00 -18.23 30.51
CA PRO A 424 3.23 -19.63 30.19
C PRO A 424 2.04 -20.18 29.39
N ALA A 425 2.32 -21.04 28.43
CA ALA A 425 1.34 -21.58 27.49
C ALA A 425 1.61 -23.06 27.17
N ARG A 426 0.55 -23.77 26.79
CA ARG A 426 0.60 -25.14 26.29
C ARG A 426 -0.36 -25.33 25.12
N LEU A 427 -0.07 -26.29 24.25
CA LEU A 427 -1.00 -26.69 23.20
C LEU A 427 -2.17 -27.45 23.84
N ALA A 428 -3.39 -27.07 23.47
CA ALA A 428 -4.64 -27.66 23.94
C ALA A 428 -4.95 -29.00 23.26
#